data_AF-A0A9X6IKK2-F1
#
_entry.id   AF-A0A9X6IKK2-F1
#
_cell.length_a   1.000
_cell.length_b   1.000
_cell.length_c   1.000
_cell.angle_alpha   90.00
_cell.angle_beta   90.00
_cell.angle_gamma   90.00
#
_symmetry.space_group_name_H-M   'P 1'
#
loop_
_entity.id
_entity.type
_entity.pdbx_description
1 polymer ?
#
loop_
_entity_poly.entity_id
_entity_poly.type
_entity_poly.pdbx_seq_one_letter_code
_entity_poly.pdbx_strand_id
1 'polypeptide(L)'
;SAHFRTAMINGVRKTGKPRLQVCCVTFRDNVSYDTWHEQKMDFPEPSTYYGEIRRYSFTFKVPTNYIPQQHALIIKVCSGNADMRQGTAVCVSGVTLYSGKYASMYNWDRAAAERADGLQPFNRIAIGGVNNNIGPADHGQTFDISTEKDVFINQPILTQGINLGRNKMGQAGSIRFFDGGQGYGFYFMGMAGQWYKLPNV
;
A
#
# COMPACT_ATOMS: atom_id res chain seq x y z
N SER A 1 -1.14 -10.41 -15.07
CA SER A 1 -0.97 -9.16 -15.83
C SER A 1 -0.43 -8.09 -14.88
N ALA A 2 0.28 -7.10 -15.39
CA ALA A 2 0.77 -5.97 -14.60
C ALA A 2 0.77 -4.67 -15.40
N HIS A 3 0.61 -3.55 -14.69
CA HIS A 3 0.72 -2.19 -15.22
C HIS A 3 2.13 -1.67 -14.96
N PHE A 4 2.87 -1.42 -16.04
CA PHE A 4 4.22 -0.90 -16.02
C PHE A 4 4.25 0.55 -16.49
N ARG A 5 5.10 1.37 -15.87
CA ARG A 5 5.36 2.75 -16.28
C ARG A 5 6.82 3.11 -16.06
N THR A 6 7.22 4.18 -16.73
CA THR A 6 8.51 4.84 -16.52
C THR A 6 8.66 5.29 -15.05
N ALA A 7 9.83 5.07 -14.47
CA ALA A 7 10.21 5.57 -13.17
C ALA A 7 10.69 7.03 -13.24
N MET A 8 10.52 7.78 -12.16
CA MET A 8 11.20 9.06 -11.96
C MET A 8 12.39 8.83 -11.04
N ILE A 9 13.60 9.16 -11.52
CA ILE A 9 14.84 9.08 -10.76
C ILE A 9 15.53 10.42 -10.90
N ASN A 10 15.71 11.13 -9.78
CA ASN A 10 16.32 12.46 -9.73
C ASN A 10 15.68 13.45 -10.72
N GLY A 11 14.34 13.46 -10.81
CA GLY A 11 13.59 14.32 -11.74
C GLY A 11 13.65 13.89 -13.21
N VAL A 12 14.37 12.82 -13.55
CA VAL A 12 14.51 12.30 -14.92
C VAL A 12 13.73 11.00 -15.09
N ARG A 13 13.00 10.93 -16.19
CA ARG A 13 12.29 9.72 -16.60
C ARG A 13 13.27 8.63 -17.03
N LYS A 14 13.23 7.50 -16.33
CA LYS A 14 14.05 6.32 -16.57
C LYS A 14 13.15 5.10 -16.69
N THR A 15 13.52 4.18 -17.56
CA THR A 15 12.74 2.96 -17.79
C THR A 15 13.70 1.78 -17.90
N GLY A 16 13.22 0.61 -17.53
CA GLY A 16 13.89 -0.67 -17.77
C GLY A 16 12.87 -1.66 -18.35
N LYS A 17 13.37 -2.72 -18.94
CA LYS A 17 12.61 -3.73 -19.67
C LYS A 17 11.68 -4.49 -18.71
N PRO A 18 10.34 -4.29 -18.80
CA PRO A 18 9.41 -4.99 -17.94
C PRO A 18 9.52 -6.51 -18.11
N ARG A 19 9.50 -7.24 -17.01
CA ARG A 19 9.50 -8.71 -16.98
C ARG A 19 8.43 -9.23 -16.04
N LEU A 20 7.68 -10.22 -16.53
CA LEU A 20 6.91 -11.12 -15.68
C LEU A 20 7.62 -12.48 -15.66
N GLN A 21 7.89 -12.99 -14.47
CA GLN A 21 8.59 -14.25 -14.26
C GLN A 21 7.83 -15.09 -13.23
N VAL A 22 7.70 -16.37 -13.51
CA VAL A 22 7.02 -17.36 -12.68
C VAL A 22 8.00 -18.45 -12.34
N CYS A 23 8.30 -18.60 -11.06
CA CYS A 23 9.17 -19.63 -10.53
C CYS A 23 8.32 -20.65 -9.78
N CYS A 24 8.41 -21.93 -10.15
CA CYS A 24 7.95 -23.03 -9.30
C CYS A 24 9.09 -23.39 -8.37
N VAL A 25 8.81 -23.39 -7.08
CA VAL A 25 9.84 -23.47 -6.05
C VAL A 25 9.50 -24.52 -5.00
N THR A 26 10.53 -24.99 -4.32
CA THR A 26 10.43 -25.76 -3.08
C THR A 26 11.09 -24.94 -1.99
N PHE A 27 10.36 -24.64 -0.91
CA PHE A 27 10.92 -23.93 0.23
C PHE A 27 11.93 -24.83 0.95
N ARG A 28 13.13 -24.32 1.20
CA ARG A 28 14.12 -24.99 2.07
C ARG A 28 13.84 -24.67 3.53
N ASP A 29 13.39 -23.44 3.77
CA ASP A 29 12.99 -22.88 5.05
C ASP A 29 11.88 -21.82 4.83
N ASN A 30 11.56 -21.02 5.85
CA ASN A 30 10.48 -20.04 5.78
C ASN A 30 10.75 -18.83 4.85
N VAL A 31 11.97 -18.64 4.35
CA VAL A 31 12.36 -17.48 3.54
C VAL A 31 13.15 -17.83 2.28
N SER A 32 13.84 -18.98 2.27
CA SER A 32 14.69 -19.44 1.18
C SER A 32 14.06 -20.61 0.43
N TYR A 33 14.31 -20.66 -0.88
CA TYR A 33 13.69 -21.63 -1.76
C TYR A 33 14.59 -22.01 -2.93
N ASP A 34 14.44 -23.23 -3.41
CA ASP A 34 15.02 -23.71 -4.67
C ASP A 34 14.02 -23.53 -5.80
N THR A 35 14.45 -22.91 -6.90
CA THR A 35 13.66 -22.85 -8.13
C THR A 35 14.00 -24.05 -9.00
N TRP A 36 13.02 -24.89 -9.29
CA TRP A 36 13.20 -26.08 -10.13
C TRP A 36 12.51 -25.96 -11.49
N HIS A 37 11.61 -24.98 -11.67
CA HIS A 37 11.05 -24.62 -12.97
C HIS A 37 10.81 -23.12 -13.08
N GLU A 38 11.09 -22.55 -14.24
CA GLU A 38 10.96 -21.12 -14.48
C GLU A 38 10.34 -20.84 -15.86
N GLN A 39 9.42 -19.89 -15.91
CA GLN A 39 8.96 -19.28 -17.15
C GLN A 39 9.01 -17.76 -17.02
N LYS A 40 9.43 -17.06 -18.06
CA LYS A 40 9.51 -15.59 -18.06
C LYS A 40 9.16 -15.00 -19.41
N MET A 41 8.65 -13.78 -19.38
CA MET A 41 8.37 -12.99 -20.56
C MET A 41 8.80 -11.55 -20.34
N ASP A 42 9.59 -11.05 -21.28
CA ASP A 42 9.93 -9.64 -21.36
C ASP A 42 8.94 -8.90 -22.23
N PHE A 43 8.73 -7.62 -21.93
CA PHE A 43 7.87 -6.74 -22.69
C PHE A 43 8.61 -5.48 -23.14
N PRO A 44 8.07 -4.73 -24.13
CA PRO A 44 8.61 -3.44 -24.49
C PRO A 44 8.57 -2.42 -23.33
N GLU A 45 9.56 -1.54 -23.30
CA GLU A 45 9.68 -0.50 -22.27
C GLU A 45 8.57 0.55 -22.38
N PRO A 46 8.01 1.05 -21.26
CA PRO A 46 7.21 2.25 -21.24
C PRO A 46 7.97 3.47 -21.76
N SER A 47 7.29 4.37 -22.45
CA SER A 47 7.92 5.57 -23.02
C SER A 47 8.46 6.50 -21.93
N THR A 48 9.71 6.93 -22.07
CA THR A 48 10.30 8.01 -21.24
C THR A 48 9.82 9.40 -21.66
N TYR A 49 9.30 9.57 -22.87
CA TYR A 49 8.76 10.85 -23.35
C TYR A 49 7.30 11.05 -22.94
N TYR A 50 6.45 10.03 -23.09
CA TYR A 50 5.02 10.13 -22.78
C TYR A 50 4.69 9.70 -21.34
N GLY A 51 5.53 8.88 -20.69
CA GLY A 51 5.29 8.41 -19.32
C GLY A 51 4.03 7.54 -19.18
N GLU A 52 3.55 6.96 -20.28
CA GLU A 52 2.32 6.18 -20.35
C GLU A 52 2.38 4.91 -19.50
N ILE A 53 1.19 4.44 -19.10
CA ILE A 53 1.02 3.16 -18.41
C ILE A 53 0.78 2.08 -19.47
N ARG A 54 1.59 1.03 -19.45
CA ARG A 54 1.44 -0.13 -20.32
C ARG A 54 0.98 -1.34 -19.53
N ARG A 55 -0.12 -1.95 -19.96
CA ARG A 55 -0.60 -3.21 -19.39
C ARG A 55 -0.04 -4.38 -20.18
N TYR A 56 0.68 -5.26 -19.49
CA TYR A 56 1.18 -6.50 -20.07
C TYR A 56 0.63 -7.71 -19.35
N SER A 57 0.45 -8.79 -20.08
CA SER A 57 -0.07 -10.06 -19.59
C SER A 57 0.79 -11.20 -20.05
N PHE A 58 1.04 -12.14 -19.14
CA PHE A 58 1.77 -13.37 -19.39
C PHE A 58 0.89 -14.51 -18.89
N THR A 59 0.56 -15.43 -19.80
CA THR A 59 -0.13 -16.68 -19.46
C THR A 59 0.92 -17.77 -19.33
N PHE A 60 0.93 -18.46 -18.20
CA PHE A 60 1.85 -19.57 -17.95
C PHE A 60 1.06 -20.85 -17.66
N LYS A 61 1.69 -22.00 -17.89
CA LYS A 61 1.15 -23.30 -17.47
C LYS A 61 1.91 -23.78 -16.24
N VAL A 62 1.19 -24.23 -15.21
CA VAL A 62 1.80 -24.91 -14.08
C VAL A 62 2.30 -26.29 -14.56
N PRO A 63 3.55 -26.68 -14.26
CA PRO A 63 4.07 -28.00 -14.63
C PRO A 63 3.21 -29.14 -14.08
N THR A 64 3.12 -30.25 -14.82
CA THR A 64 2.29 -31.39 -14.43
C THR A 64 2.77 -32.12 -13.18
N ASN A 65 4.06 -31.99 -12.84
CA ASN A 65 4.68 -32.53 -11.64
C ASN A 65 4.61 -31.56 -10.43
N TYR A 66 3.81 -30.49 -10.50
CA TYR A 66 3.60 -29.59 -9.37
C TYR A 66 2.74 -30.26 -8.28
N ILE A 67 3.25 -30.30 -7.04
CA ILE A 67 2.55 -30.86 -5.87
C ILE A 67 2.20 -29.70 -4.93
N PRO A 68 0.90 -29.32 -4.77
CA PRO A 68 0.50 -28.14 -4.00
C PRO A 68 0.99 -28.09 -2.54
N GLN A 69 1.23 -29.24 -1.91
CA GLN A 69 1.70 -29.33 -0.52
C GLN A 69 3.22 -29.16 -0.38
N GLN A 70 3.98 -29.34 -1.46
CA GLN A 70 5.45 -29.33 -1.45
C GLN A 70 6.02 -28.12 -2.18
N HIS A 71 5.25 -27.56 -3.12
CA HIS A 71 5.71 -26.51 -4.01
C HIS A 71 4.90 -25.24 -3.85
N ALA A 72 5.52 -24.12 -4.25
CA ALA A 72 4.87 -22.84 -4.36
C ALA A 72 5.15 -22.18 -5.72
N LEU A 73 4.29 -21.24 -6.10
CA LEU A 73 4.50 -20.37 -7.23
C LEU A 73 4.93 -18.99 -6.73
N ILE A 74 6.13 -18.56 -7.12
CA ILE A 74 6.60 -17.19 -6.89
C ILE A 74 6.44 -16.40 -8.18
N ILE A 75 5.57 -15.39 -8.14
CA ILE A 75 5.34 -14.46 -9.24
C ILE A 75 6.22 -13.24 -9.03
N LYS A 76 7.23 -13.07 -9.88
CA LYS A 76 8.13 -11.94 -9.87
C LYS A 76 7.69 -10.95 -10.93
N VAL A 77 7.43 -9.72 -10.50
CA VAL A 77 7.24 -8.57 -11.38
C VAL A 77 8.48 -7.71 -11.23
N CYS A 78 9.33 -7.72 -12.24
CA CYS A 78 10.67 -7.16 -12.15
C CYS A 78 11.07 -6.45 -13.45
N SER A 79 12.27 -5.87 -13.47
CA SER A 79 12.92 -5.47 -14.70
C SER A 79 13.92 -6.54 -15.12
N GLY A 80 13.94 -6.87 -16.41
CA GLY A 80 14.87 -7.84 -16.99
C GLY A 80 16.30 -7.31 -17.20
N ASN A 81 16.49 -5.99 -17.14
CA ASN A 81 17.76 -5.31 -17.41
C ASN A 81 18.06 -4.15 -16.45
N ALA A 82 17.27 -3.94 -15.40
CA ALA A 82 17.53 -2.83 -14.49
C ALA A 82 18.81 -3.07 -13.69
N ASP A 83 19.73 -2.11 -13.78
CA ASP A 83 20.91 -1.98 -12.94
C ASP A 83 20.77 -0.70 -12.12
N MET A 84 20.74 -0.87 -10.79
CA MET A 84 20.69 0.25 -9.85
C MET A 84 21.87 1.21 -10.01
N ARG A 85 23.05 0.71 -10.40
CA ARG A 85 24.24 1.53 -10.66
C ARG A 85 24.08 2.43 -11.88
N GLN A 86 23.23 2.02 -12.83
CA GLN A 86 22.93 2.77 -14.05
C GLN A 86 21.69 3.65 -13.90
N GLY A 87 21.04 3.66 -12.73
CA GLY A 87 19.83 4.43 -12.48
C GLY A 87 18.67 4.03 -13.39
N THR A 88 18.55 2.73 -13.69
CA THR A 88 17.46 2.19 -14.50
C THR A 88 16.44 1.47 -13.61
N ALA A 89 15.16 1.73 -13.83
CA ALA A 89 14.08 1.11 -13.07
C ALA A 89 12.78 1.09 -13.88
N VAL A 90 11.88 0.20 -13.51
CA VAL A 90 10.49 0.20 -13.98
C VAL A 90 9.57 0.33 -12.76
N CYS A 91 8.53 1.15 -12.87
CA CYS A 91 7.50 1.22 -11.84
C CYS A 91 6.34 0.28 -12.18
N VAL A 92 5.80 -0.38 -11.17
CA VAL A 92 4.62 -1.24 -11.27
C VAL A 92 3.50 -0.60 -10.47
N SER A 93 2.36 -0.36 -11.11
CA SER A 93 1.20 0.32 -10.48
C SER A 93 -0.03 -0.58 -10.32
N GLY A 94 0.11 -1.87 -10.63
CA GLY A 94 -0.95 -2.87 -10.52
C GLY A 94 -0.46 -4.23 -10.99
N VAL A 95 -0.79 -5.29 -10.26
CA VAL A 95 -0.65 -6.67 -10.73
C VAL A 95 -1.97 -7.36 -10.51
N THR A 96 -2.37 -8.19 -11.46
CA THR A 96 -3.55 -9.03 -11.36
C THR A 96 -3.17 -10.44 -11.77
N LEU A 97 -3.32 -11.40 -10.84
CA LEU A 97 -3.28 -12.83 -11.13
C LEU A 97 -4.71 -13.32 -11.30
N TYR A 98 -4.97 -14.16 -12.30
CA TYR A 98 -6.26 -14.83 -12.47
C TYR A 98 -6.00 -16.29 -12.83
N SER A 99 -6.78 -17.20 -12.23
CA SER A 99 -6.87 -18.62 -12.60
C SER A 99 -8.29 -18.90 -13.08
N GLY A 100 -8.50 -19.93 -13.90
CA GLY A 100 -9.77 -20.21 -14.59
C GLY A 100 -11.03 -20.31 -13.70
N LYS A 101 -12.20 -20.21 -14.35
CA LYS A 101 -13.63 -20.22 -13.91
C LYS A 101 -14.04 -19.35 -12.70
N TYR A 102 -13.21 -19.17 -11.67
CA TYR A 102 -13.48 -18.30 -10.53
C TYR A 102 -12.32 -17.34 -10.33
N ALA A 103 -12.54 -16.07 -10.69
CA ALA A 103 -11.51 -15.04 -10.64
C ALA A 103 -11.16 -14.71 -9.18
N SER A 104 -10.07 -15.28 -8.67
CA SER A 104 -9.40 -14.72 -7.49
C SER A 104 -8.59 -13.50 -7.96
N MET A 105 -9.14 -12.30 -7.77
CA MET A 105 -8.47 -11.05 -8.11
C MET A 105 -7.62 -10.57 -6.94
N TYR A 106 -6.30 -10.56 -7.13
CA TYR A 106 -5.39 -9.80 -6.27
C TYR A 106 -5.10 -8.47 -6.97
N ASN A 107 -5.48 -7.34 -6.37
CA ASN A 107 -5.23 -6.01 -6.92
C ASN A 107 -4.31 -5.25 -5.96
N TRP A 108 -3.08 -4.97 -6.39
CA TRP A 108 -2.20 -4.04 -5.68
C TRP A 108 -2.34 -2.66 -6.30
N ASP A 109 -3.18 -1.81 -5.73
CA ASP A 109 -3.40 -0.47 -6.24
C ASP A 109 -2.23 0.47 -5.91
N ARG A 110 -1.97 1.38 -6.84
CA ARG A 110 -1.08 2.55 -6.88
C ARG A 110 -0.27 2.88 -5.61
N ALA A 111 1.06 2.68 -5.67
CA ALA A 111 2.03 3.43 -4.87
C ALA A 111 2.71 4.50 -5.75
N ALA A 112 2.43 5.77 -5.48
CA ALA A 112 3.16 6.91 -6.04
C ALA A 112 4.16 7.40 -4.99
N ALA A 113 5.34 6.77 -4.93
CA ALA A 113 6.47 7.31 -4.21
C ALA A 113 7.77 6.81 -4.84
N GLU A 114 8.71 7.74 -5.03
CA GLU A 114 10.09 7.47 -5.45
C GLU A 114 10.74 6.55 -4.42
N ARG A 115 11.37 5.47 -4.90
CA ARG A 115 11.88 4.38 -4.06
C ARG A 115 13.40 4.49 -3.96
N ALA A 116 13.93 4.73 -2.76
CA ALA A 116 15.37 4.66 -2.49
C ALA A 116 15.75 3.59 -1.45
N ASP A 117 14.87 3.23 -0.49
CA ASP A 117 15.29 2.49 0.72
C ASP A 117 14.40 1.29 1.14
N GLY A 118 13.86 0.54 0.18
CA GLY A 118 13.29 -0.79 0.44
C GLY A 118 11.93 -0.85 1.18
N LEU A 119 11.46 0.21 1.82
CA LEU A 119 10.11 0.31 2.38
C LEU A 119 9.11 0.64 1.28
N GLN A 120 8.01 -0.13 1.19
CA GLN A 120 6.90 0.15 0.25
C GLN A 120 5.73 0.79 1.00
N PRO A 121 5.53 2.10 0.90
CA PRO A 121 4.34 2.73 1.45
C PRO A 121 3.12 2.36 0.58
N PHE A 122 2.07 1.86 1.21
CA PHE A 122 0.73 1.82 0.61
C PHE A 122 -0.06 3.01 1.15
N ASN A 123 -0.86 3.66 0.28
CA ASN A 123 -1.65 4.81 0.72
C ASN A 123 -2.87 4.33 1.51
N ARG A 124 -3.69 3.42 0.99
CA ARG A 124 -4.86 2.91 1.72
C ARG A 124 -4.91 1.38 1.68
N ILE A 125 -5.52 0.79 2.70
CA ILE A 125 -5.90 -0.63 2.74
C ILE A 125 -7.41 -0.70 2.55
N ALA A 126 -7.87 -1.47 1.56
CA ALA A 126 -9.30 -1.78 1.38
C ALA A 126 -9.65 -3.08 2.13
N ILE A 127 -10.78 -3.07 2.85
CA ILE A 127 -11.25 -4.20 3.67
C ILE A 127 -12.64 -4.61 3.19
N GLY A 128 -12.77 -5.77 2.54
CA GLY A 128 -14.04 -6.31 2.04
C GLY A 128 -14.58 -5.66 0.76
N GLY A 129 -14.22 -4.41 0.45
CA GLY A 129 -14.62 -3.72 -0.79
C GLY A 129 -13.98 -2.34 -0.94
N VAL A 130 -14.10 -1.72 -2.12
CA VAL A 130 -13.43 -0.44 -2.44
C VAL A 130 -13.89 0.74 -1.57
N ASN A 131 -15.13 0.71 -1.09
CA ASN A 131 -15.73 1.77 -0.28
C ASN A 131 -15.42 1.65 1.22
N ASN A 132 -14.71 0.59 1.63
CA ASN A 132 -14.31 0.35 3.01
C ASN A 132 -12.79 0.34 3.06
N ASN A 133 -12.18 1.43 3.51
CA ASN A 133 -10.72 1.58 3.51
C ASN A 133 -10.18 2.38 4.70
N ILE A 134 -8.91 2.17 4.99
CA ILE A 134 -8.16 2.87 6.04
C ILE A 134 -6.85 3.41 5.47
N GLY A 135 -6.54 4.69 5.73
CA GLY A 135 -5.32 5.33 5.23
C GLY A 135 -5.31 6.86 5.43
N PRO A 136 -4.25 7.57 5.01
CA PRO A 136 -4.21 9.02 5.08
C PRO A 136 -5.25 9.64 4.14
N ALA A 137 -5.83 10.75 4.58
CA ALA A 137 -6.70 11.59 3.77
C ALA A 137 -5.95 12.21 2.59
N ASP A 138 -6.69 12.62 1.57
CA ASP A 138 -6.11 13.19 0.34
C ASP A 138 -5.33 14.50 0.60
N HIS A 139 -5.70 15.23 1.67
CA HIS A 139 -4.98 16.43 2.11
C HIS A 139 -3.77 16.12 3.01
N GLY A 140 -3.52 14.85 3.35
CA GLY A 140 -2.35 14.40 4.12
C GLY A 140 -2.28 14.85 5.58
N GLN A 141 -3.37 15.37 6.14
CA GLN A 141 -3.38 15.91 7.52
C GLN A 141 -4.04 14.96 8.53
N THR A 142 -4.85 14.01 8.08
CA THR A 142 -5.54 13.03 8.93
C THR A 142 -5.32 11.62 8.42
N PHE A 143 -5.58 10.65 9.30
CA PHE A 143 -5.63 9.24 8.98
C PHE A 143 -7.07 8.76 9.18
N ASP A 144 -7.72 8.38 8.08
CA ASP A 144 -9.15 8.21 7.99
C ASP A 144 -9.54 6.74 7.92
N ILE A 145 -10.66 6.40 8.57
CA ILE A 145 -11.40 5.16 8.37
C ILE A 145 -12.64 5.53 7.57
N SER A 146 -12.70 5.11 6.31
CA SER A 146 -13.83 5.35 5.39
C SER A 146 -14.62 4.06 5.23
N THR A 147 -15.91 4.08 5.54
CA THR A 147 -16.80 2.91 5.41
C THR A 147 -18.24 3.33 5.17
N GLU A 148 -19.02 2.48 4.51
CA GLU A 148 -20.47 2.66 4.29
C GLU A 148 -21.33 2.22 5.49
N LYS A 149 -20.71 1.66 6.53
CA LYS A 149 -21.36 1.11 7.72
C LYS A 149 -20.73 1.69 8.98
N ASP A 150 -21.39 1.49 10.13
CA ASP A 150 -20.85 1.95 11.40
C ASP A 150 -19.53 1.24 11.75
N VAL A 151 -18.61 2.00 12.36
CA VAL A 151 -17.35 1.46 12.88
C VAL A 151 -17.54 1.08 14.34
N PHE A 152 -17.35 -0.21 14.65
CA PHE A 152 -17.38 -0.72 16.02
C PHE A 152 -15.98 -1.02 16.53
N ILE A 153 -15.68 -0.63 17.78
CA ILE A 153 -14.36 -0.83 18.39
C ILE A 153 -14.56 -1.60 19.70
N ASN A 154 -14.04 -2.82 19.75
CA ASN A 154 -14.20 -3.73 20.89
C ASN A 154 -13.24 -3.44 22.05
N GLN A 155 -12.29 -2.51 21.87
CA GLN A 155 -11.28 -2.14 22.87
C GLN A 155 -11.20 -0.62 23.01
N PRO A 156 -10.76 -0.09 24.17
CA PRO A 156 -10.61 1.36 24.35
C PRO A 156 -9.64 1.98 23.34
N ILE A 157 -9.97 3.19 22.86
CA ILE A 157 -9.03 4.02 22.10
C ILE A 157 -8.12 4.74 23.10
N LEU A 158 -6.82 4.42 23.09
CA LEU A 158 -5.83 5.14 23.87
C LEU A 158 -5.31 6.32 23.05
N THR A 159 -5.72 7.53 23.42
CA THR A 159 -5.32 8.78 22.77
C THR A 159 -5.08 9.86 23.81
N GLN A 160 -4.26 10.87 23.47
CA GLN A 160 -4.09 12.05 24.33
C GLN A 160 -5.36 12.90 24.41
N GLY A 161 -6.26 12.76 23.44
CA GLY A 161 -7.52 13.50 23.37
C GLY A 161 -8.35 13.11 22.15
N ILE A 162 -9.56 13.67 22.06
CA ILE A 162 -10.51 13.45 20.97
C ILE A 162 -10.82 14.80 20.34
N ASN A 163 -10.81 14.91 19.01
CA ASN A 163 -11.27 16.11 18.36
C ASN A 163 -12.71 15.95 17.86
N LEU A 164 -13.62 16.76 18.39
CA LEU A 164 -15.04 16.77 18.03
C LEU A 164 -15.33 17.85 16.97
N GLY A 165 -14.48 17.91 15.94
CA GLY A 165 -14.56 18.89 14.85
C GLY A 165 -13.44 18.70 13.82
N ARG A 166 -13.58 19.30 12.64
CA ARG A 166 -12.60 19.18 11.53
C ARG A 166 -11.26 19.91 11.74
N ASN A 167 -11.00 20.36 12.97
CA ASN A 167 -9.80 21.15 13.29
C ASN A 167 -8.62 20.24 13.69
N LYS A 168 -7.49 20.81 14.11
CA LYS A 168 -6.37 20.03 14.69
C LYS A 168 -6.55 19.84 16.21
N MET A 169 -5.95 18.79 16.77
CA MET A 169 -5.92 18.63 18.23
C MET A 169 -5.24 19.85 18.87
N GLY A 170 -5.90 20.45 19.87
CA GLY A 170 -5.48 21.71 20.48
C GLY A 170 -6.08 22.94 19.82
N GLN A 171 -7.08 22.78 18.94
CA GLN A 171 -7.93 23.85 18.43
C GLN A 171 -9.38 23.62 18.86
N ALA A 172 -10.24 24.60 18.56
CA ALA A 172 -11.66 24.58 18.89
C ALA A 172 -12.32 23.23 18.55
N GLY A 173 -12.99 22.63 19.52
CA GLY A 173 -13.62 21.31 19.41
C GLY A 173 -12.79 20.15 19.98
N SER A 174 -11.55 20.38 20.41
CA SER A 174 -10.72 19.34 21.03
C SER A 174 -11.13 19.06 22.48
N ILE A 175 -11.11 17.79 22.89
CA ILE A 175 -11.18 17.34 24.28
C ILE A 175 -9.88 16.64 24.65
N ARG A 176 -9.29 16.98 25.79
CA ARG A 176 -8.02 16.40 26.26
C ARG A 176 -8.07 16.13 27.76
N PHE A 177 -7.48 15.02 28.22
CA PHE A 177 -7.23 14.80 29.65
C PHE A 177 -5.81 15.27 30.01
N PHE A 178 -5.70 16.27 30.88
CA PHE A 178 -4.41 16.78 31.36
C PHE A 178 -4.58 17.55 32.69
N ASP A 179 -3.45 17.94 33.29
CA ASP A 179 -3.42 18.81 34.47
C ASP A 179 -3.48 20.28 34.03
N GLY A 180 -4.65 20.91 34.13
CA GLY A 180 -4.84 22.31 33.77
C GLY A 180 -4.91 23.23 34.99
N GLY A 181 -5.23 24.50 34.79
CA GLY A 181 -5.34 25.48 35.89
C GLY A 181 -6.41 25.18 36.95
N GLN A 182 -7.19 24.11 36.78
CA GLN A 182 -8.18 23.61 37.72
C GLN A 182 -7.88 22.15 38.13
N GLY A 183 -6.64 21.69 38.00
CA GLY A 183 -6.19 20.32 38.28
C GLY A 183 -6.51 19.32 37.17
N TYR A 184 -6.13 18.05 37.36
CA TYR A 184 -6.45 16.98 36.42
C TYR A 184 -7.94 16.86 36.08
N GLY A 185 -8.25 16.68 34.80
CA GLY A 185 -9.59 16.38 34.31
C GLY A 185 -9.68 16.43 32.79
N PHE A 186 -10.89 16.27 32.27
CA PHE A 186 -11.19 16.50 30.85
C PHE A 186 -11.39 17.98 30.60
N TYR A 187 -10.69 18.51 29.61
CA TYR A 187 -10.79 19.90 29.18
C TYR A 187 -11.28 19.96 27.75
N PHE A 188 -12.23 20.85 27.47
CA PHE A 188 -12.72 21.18 26.15
C PHE A 188 -12.10 22.50 25.64
N MET A 189 -11.63 22.51 24.40
CA MET A 189 -11.07 23.70 23.75
C MET A 189 -12.19 24.51 23.10
N GLY A 190 -12.49 25.68 23.68
CA GLY A 190 -13.50 26.60 23.15
C GLY A 190 -13.06 27.31 21.87
N MET A 191 -14.00 27.98 21.20
CA MET A 191 -13.74 28.70 19.94
C MET A 191 -12.67 29.81 20.06
N ALA A 192 -12.51 30.40 21.24
CA ALA A 192 -11.51 31.43 21.53
C ALA A 192 -10.11 30.87 21.86
N GLY A 193 -9.89 29.56 21.73
CA GLY A 193 -8.58 28.92 22.00
C GLY A 193 -8.25 28.74 23.48
N GLN A 194 -9.25 28.83 24.36
CA GLN A 194 -9.13 28.59 25.80
C GLN A 194 -9.62 27.19 26.16
N TRP A 195 -8.96 26.57 27.14
CA TRP A 195 -9.36 25.27 27.70
C TRP A 195 -10.32 25.46 28.88
N TYR A 196 -11.48 24.80 28.81
CA TYR A 196 -12.49 24.79 29.85
C TYR A 196 -12.58 23.40 30.47
N LYS A 197 -12.40 23.29 31.79
CA LYS A 197 -12.56 22.01 32.47
C LYS A 197 -14.02 21.60 32.40
N LEU A 198 -14.28 20.39 31.94
CA LEU A 198 -15.61 19.81 32.01
C LEU A 198 -15.90 19.43 33.47
N PRO A 199 -17.14 19.65 33.95
CA PRO A 199 -17.51 19.21 35.29
C PRO A 199 -17.27 17.72 35.44
N ASN A 200 -16.79 17.31 36.61
CA ASN A 200 -16.69 15.89 36.94
C ASN A 200 -18.11 15.32 36.93
N VAL A 201 -18.35 14.30 36.10
CA VAL A 201 -19.62 13.55 36.05
C VAL A 201 -19.62 12.49 37.12
#